data_AF-A0A8J2IA94-F1
#
_entry.id   AF-A0A8J2IA94-F1
#
_cell.length_a   1.000
_cell.length_b   1.000
_cell.length_c   1.000
_cell.angle_alpha   90.00
_cell.angle_beta   90.00
_cell.angle_gamma   90.00
#
_symmetry.space_group_name_H-M   'P 1'
#
loop_
_entity.id
_entity.type
_entity.pdbx_description
1 polymer ?
#
loop_
_entity_poly.entity_id
_entity_poly.type
_entity_poly.pdbx_seq_one_letter_code
_entity_poly.pdbx_strand_id
1 'polypeptide(L)'
;MAEGKKDAVVLPFYYSHVWKNVLLLALSAVCAPLSAALVLVGLAVSKVHGQRNATFSKEDKQHVAAARRRKTILVTGVSMTKGLTIARNLSQHTPHRIIGADISALSPGRFSSAIARYYRLDTPSGDDADPYIDSILSIIQREKVDLWISCSSVVAAVEDGQVVRLAEKQAKEQGRQFEAIQFREDVVEKFHEKDKFIDYIESLGLPIPESHRCTHPGEALDVLMGELHRTPTKSGRPVPRRRFIMKPIGVDDKARNNMMTLLPFSTPDATAQYIHSLNISKENPFQLQQFIKGNEYCTHALVIGGKVKAFTSCPSLELLMHYEPLPASSPLSKKMLEFTERVCKDGGETFTGHLSFDFLVENDDKGAAAKFYPIESNPRAHTAVVLFEQTPEMAEAYLSIFDSPNPLTSKTSLVLFSLAPRRTVTTGSDMTWYLSSSYHFSICCSASRRYRMRLTI
;
A
#
# COMPACT_ATOMS: atom_id res chain seq x y z
N MET A 1 32.58 56.71 -10.61
CA MET A 1 31.63 56.42 -11.69
C MET A 1 30.98 55.09 -11.38
N ALA A 2 29.72 55.12 -10.98
CA ALA A 2 28.94 53.92 -10.68
C ALA A 2 28.31 53.44 -11.99
N GLU A 3 28.79 52.32 -12.52
CA GLU A 3 28.10 51.61 -13.60
C GLU A 3 26.94 50.81 -13.00
N GLY A 4 25.73 51.22 -13.35
CA GLY A 4 24.49 50.60 -12.93
C GLY A 4 24.38 49.17 -13.47
N LYS A 5 24.41 48.19 -12.56
CA LYS A 5 23.91 46.84 -12.82
C LYS A 5 22.40 46.96 -13.08
N LYS A 6 21.97 46.73 -14.32
CA LYS A 6 20.55 46.56 -14.64
C LYS A 6 20.03 45.34 -13.89
N ASP A 7 19.11 45.56 -12.95
CA ASP A 7 18.35 44.51 -12.30
C ASP A 7 17.62 43.69 -13.38
N ALA A 8 17.98 42.41 -13.49
CA ALA A 8 17.23 41.47 -14.30
C ALA A 8 15.83 41.36 -13.68
N VAL A 9 14.81 41.75 -14.44
CA VAL A 9 13.41 41.58 -14.06
C VAL A 9 13.16 40.09 -13.82
N VAL A 10 13.13 39.68 -12.56
CA VAL A 10 12.73 38.33 -12.16
C VAL A 10 11.24 38.21 -12.41
N LEU A 11 10.87 37.69 -13.58
CA LEU A 11 9.49 37.36 -13.91
C LEU A 11 8.92 36.41 -12.82
N PRO A 12 7.75 36.72 -12.24
CA PRO A 12 7.12 35.85 -11.25
C PRO A 12 7.00 34.41 -11.78
N PHE A 13 7.33 33.42 -10.94
CA PHE A 13 7.35 31.97 -11.25
C PHE A 13 6.13 31.48 -12.05
N TYR A 14 4.95 32.07 -11.81
CA TYR A 14 3.69 31.78 -12.48
C TYR A 14 3.74 31.93 -14.02
N TYR A 15 4.50 32.90 -14.55
CA TYR A 15 4.58 33.13 -16.00
C TYR A 15 5.36 32.04 -16.76
N SER A 16 6.22 31.28 -16.06
CA SER A 16 7.04 30.22 -16.68
C SER A 16 6.27 28.94 -17.04
N HIS A 17 5.03 28.82 -16.55
CA HIS A 17 4.19 27.62 -16.73
C HIS A 17 2.93 27.86 -17.54
N VAL A 18 2.57 29.11 -17.86
CA VAL A 18 1.35 29.42 -18.64
C VAL A 18 1.37 28.73 -20.01
N TRP A 19 2.47 28.86 -20.76
CA TRP A 19 2.60 28.24 -22.08
C TRP A 19 2.61 26.71 -22.02
N LYS A 20 3.20 26.13 -20.96
CA LYS A 20 3.17 24.67 -20.73
C LYS A 20 1.74 24.19 -20.46
N ASN A 21 0.98 24.94 -19.66
CA ASN A 21 -0.43 24.61 -19.36
C ASN A 21 -1.32 24.79 -20.58
N VAL A 22 -1.16 25.87 -21.35
CA VAL A 22 -1.88 26.09 -22.61
C VAL A 22 -1.56 24.98 -23.62
N LEU A 23 -0.28 24.63 -23.76
CA LEU A 23 0.13 23.52 -24.63
C LEU A 23 -0.47 22.18 -24.18
N LEU A 24 -0.50 21.89 -22.87
CA LEU A 24 -1.13 20.69 -22.33
C LEU A 24 -2.64 20.66 -22.59
N LEU A 25 -3.35 21.78 -22.45
CA LEU A 25 -4.77 21.88 -22.76
C LEU A 25 -5.04 21.73 -24.27
N ALA A 26 -4.21 22.33 -25.12
CA ALA A 26 -4.32 22.19 -26.57
C ALA A 26 -4.03 20.75 -27.02
N LEU A 27 -2.96 20.13 -26.51
CA LEU A 27 -2.63 18.73 -26.76
C LEU A 27 -3.76 17.82 -26.27
N SER A 28 -4.35 18.14 -25.11
CA SER A 28 -5.51 17.41 -24.59
C SER A 28 -6.70 17.48 -25.55
N ALA A 29 -7.07 18.68 -26.01
CA ALA A 29 -8.17 18.85 -26.95
C ALA A 29 -7.92 18.11 -28.27
N VAL A 30 -6.69 18.14 -28.79
CA VAL A 30 -6.30 17.44 -30.03
C VAL A 30 -6.29 15.92 -29.85
N CYS A 31 -5.83 15.42 -28.70
CA CYS A 31 -5.80 13.98 -28.42
C CYS A 31 -7.15 13.42 -27.94
N ALA A 32 -8.13 14.27 -27.60
CA ALA A 32 -9.43 13.85 -27.09
C ALA A 32 -10.23 12.99 -28.10
N PRO A 33 -10.34 13.34 -29.40
CA PRO A 33 -11.00 12.49 -30.38
C PRO A 33 -10.33 11.12 -30.54
N LEU A 34 -9.00 11.08 -30.54
CA LEU A 34 -8.24 9.83 -30.61
C LEU A 34 -8.49 8.96 -29.37
N SER A 35 -8.43 9.57 -28.18
CA SER A 35 -8.72 8.88 -26.91
C SER A 35 -10.15 8.35 -26.89
N ALA A 36 -11.12 9.14 -27.34
CA ALA A 36 -12.52 8.73 -27.45
C ALA A 36 -12.71 7.57 -28.43
N ALA A 37 -12.09 7.63 -29.61
CA ALA A 37 -12.13 6.53 -30.58
C ALA A 37 -11.56 5.24 -29.99
N LEU A 38 -10.44 5.32 -29.27
CA LEU A 38 -9.80 4.17 -28.64
C LEU A 38 -10.64 3.59 -27.49
N VAL A 39 -11.32 4.45 -26.71
CA VAL A 39 -12.30 4.00 -25.72
C VAL A 39 -13.49 3.31 -26.38
N LEU A 40 -14.03 3.85 -27.47
CA LEU A 40 -15.16 3.24 -28.20
C LEU A 40 -14.77 1.88 -28.80
N VAL A 41 -13.58 1.78 -29.40
CA VAL A 41 -13.04 0.51 -29.89
C VAL A 41 -12.84 -0.46 -28.72
N GLY A 42 -12.25 -0.03 -27.62
CA GLY A 42 -12.07 -0.86 -26.42
C GLY A 42 -13.38 -1.36 -25.84
N LEU A 43 -14.43 -0.52 -25.81
CA LEU A 43 -15.78 -0.90 -25.38
C LEU A 43 -16.42 -1.90 -26.35
N ALA A 44 -16.26 -1.71 -27.66
CA ALA A 44 -16.76 -2.65 -28.66
C ALA A 44 -16.07 -4.01 -28.52
N VAL A 45 -14.74 -4.04 -28.41
CA VAL A 45 -13.97 -5.27 -28.18
C VAL A 45 -14.38 -5.94 -26.87
N SER A 46 -14.53 -5.17 -25.79
CA SER A 46 -14.96 -5.70 -24.48
C SER A 46 -16.38 -6.26 -24.51
N LYS A 47 -17.31 -5.67 -25.28
CA LYS A 47 -18.64 -6.25 -25.46
C LYS A 47 -18.62 -7.60 -26.20
N VAL A 48 -17.72 -7.75 -27.16
CA VAL A 48 -17.63 -8.98 -27.97
C VAL A 48 -16.81 -10.08 -27.28
N HIS A 49 -15.76 -9.70 -26.53
CA HIS A 49 -14.77 -10.64 -25.97
C HIS A 49 -14.70 -10.64 -24.43
N GLY A 50 -15.18 -9.60 -23.76
CA GLY A 50 -14.94 -9.35 -22.33
C GLY A 50 -15.65 -10.30 -21.37
N GLN A 51 -16.58 -11.12 -21.86
CA GLN A 51 -17.19 -12.20 -21.07
C GLN A 51 -16.45 -13.53 -21.16
N ARG A 52 -15.45 -13.68 -22.04
CA ARG A 52 -14.77 -14.98 -22.28
C ARG A 52 -14.07 -15.54 -21.04
N ASN A 53 -13.67 -14.68 -20.10
CA ASN A 53 -12.96 -15.08 -18.88
C ASN A 53 -13.81 -14.94 -17.61
N ALA A 54 -15.08 -14.52 -17.71
CA ALA A 54 -15.95 -14.40 -16.56
C ALA A 54 -16.51 -15.79 -16.19
N THR A 55 -16.38 -16.19 -14.91
CA THR A 55 -16.92 -17.45 -14.43
C THR A 55 -18.45 -17.40 -14.30
N PHE A 56 -19.01 -16.22 -14.03
CA PHE A 56 -20.45 -16.01 -13.91
C PHE A 56 -20.96 -15.03 -14.96
N SER A 57 -21.81 -15.53 -15.86
CA SER A 57 -22.55 -14.70 -16.82
C SER A 57 -23.63 -13.87 -16.12
N LYS A 58 -24.24 -12.93 -16.85
CA LYS A 58 -25.40 -12.18 -16.32
C LYS A 58 -26.59 -13.08 -16.02
N GLU A 59 -26.78 -14.13 -16.80
CA GLU A 59 -27.87 -15.10 -16.64
C GLU A 59 -27.64 -15.96 -15.40
N ASP A 60 -26.40 -16.42 -15.17
CA ASP A 60 -26.04 -17.18 -13.96
C ASP A 60 -26.31 -16.39 -12.68
N LYS A 61 -26.05 -15.08 -12.71
CA LYS A 61 -26.32 -14.17 -11.58
C LYS A 61 -27.80 -13.92 -11.33
N GLN A 62 -28.63 -14.04 -12.36
CA GLN A 62 -30.08 -13.88 -12.27
C GLN A 62 -30.79 -15.18 -11.92
N HIS A 63 -30.10 -16.33 -12.03
CA HIS A 63 -30.64 -17.61 -11.65
C HIS A 63 -31.07 -17.62 -10.17
N VAL A 64 -32.25 -18.16 -9.89
CA VAL A 64 -32.95 -18.04 -8.59
C VAL A 64 -32.09 -18.54 -7.42
N ALA A 65 -31.32 -19.61 -7.63
CA ALA A 65 -30.42 -20.16 -6.60
C ALA A 65 -29.25 -19.21 -6.27
N ALA A 66 -28.68 -18.55 -7.28
CA ALA A 66 -27.61 -17.57 -7.10
C ALA A 66 -28.16 -16.28 -6.46
N ALA A 67 -29.35 -15.84 -6.88
CA ALA A 67 -30.02 -14.68 -6.32
C ALA A 67 -30.34 -14.84 -4.82
N ARG A 68 -30.75 -16.05 -4.38
CA ARG A 68 -31.03 -16.35 -2.97
C ARG A 68 -29.81 -16.33 -2.05
N ARG A 69 -28.60 -16.54 -2.59
CA ARG A 69 -27.32 -16.52 -1.84
C ARG A 69 -26.52 -15.24 -2.08
N ARG A 70 -27.13 -14.25 -2.74
CA ARG A 70 -26.43 -13.06 -3.20
C ARG A 70 -26.19 -12.09 -2.04
N LYS A 71 -24.93 -11.98 -1.64
CA LYS A 71 -24.42 -10.94 -0.74
C LYS A 71 -24.18 -9.60 -1.47
N THR A 72 -24.28 -8.49 -0.74
CA THR A 72 -23.87 -7.14 -1.16
C THR A 72 -22.48 -6.83 -0.61
N ILE A 73 -21.53 -6.56 -1.51
CA ILE A 73 -20.13 -6.28 -1.18
C ILE A 73 -19.82 -4.82 -1.53
N LEU A 74 -19.37 -4.04 -0.55
CA LEU A 74 -18.90 -2.67 -0.73
C LEU A 74 -17.38 -2.66 -0.88
N VAL A 75 -16.88 -2.02 -1.93
CA VAL A 75 -15.44 -1.75 -2.10
C VAL A 75 -15.23 -0.23 -2.10
N THR A 76 -14.46 0.29 -1.13
CA THR A 76 -14.05 1.70 -1.09
C THR A 76 -12.69 1.89 -1.79
N GLY A 77 -12.36 3.11 -2.22
CA GLY A 77 -11.09 3.38 -2.90
C GLY A 77 -11.04 2.89 -4.35
N VAL A 78 -12.20 2.78 -5.01
CA VAL A 78 -12.33 2.31 -6.41
C VAL A 78 -11.81 3.32 -7.45
N SER A 79 -11.33 4.49 -7.01
CA SER A 79 -10.53 5.38 -7.84
C SER A 79 -9.11 4.86 -8.07
N MET A 80 -8.61 4.03 -7.15
CA MET A 80 -7.29 3.42 -7.22
C MET A 80 -7.36 2.06 -7.89
N THR A 81 -6.29 1.69 -8.60
CA THR A 81 -6.20 0.42 -9.33
C THR A 81 -6.46 -0.77 -8.41
N LYS A 82 -5.93 -0.76 -7.18
CA LYS A 82 -6.14 -1.81 -6.17
C LYS A 82 -7.62 -2.12 -5.91
N GLY A 83 -8.41 -1.10 -5.56
CA GLY A 83 -9.84 -1.28 -5.25
C GLY A 83 -10.62 -1.70 -6.49
N LEU A 84 -10.29 -1.13 -7.65
CA LEU A 84 -10.96 -1.48 -8.90
C LEU A 84 -10.65 -2.90 -9.37
N THR A 85 -9.42 -3.38 -9.20
CA THR A 85 -9.04 -4.77 -9.50
C THR A 85 -9.81 -5.75 -8.63
N ILE A 86 -9.88 -5.50 -7.32
CA ILE A 86 -10.65 -6.36 -6.39
C ILE A 86 -12.13 -6.38 -6.79
N ALA A 87 -12.73 -5.21 -7.05
CA ALA A 87 -14.13 -5.11 -7.45
C ALA A 87 -14.42 -5.87 -8.77
N ARG A 88 -13.51 -5.79 -9.75
CA ARG A 88 -13.63 -6.51 -11.03
C ARG A 88 -13.51 -8.01 -10.85
N ASN A 89 -12.52 -8.48 -10.10
CA ASN A 89 -12.30 -9.90 -9.83
C ASN A 89 -13.52 -10.51 -9.12
N LEU A 90 -14.01 -9.86 -8.05
CA LEU A 90 -15.23 -10.29 -7.35
C LEU A 90 -16.45 -10.28 -8.26
N SER A 91 -16.62 -9.25 -9.10
CA SER A 91 -17.74 -9.21 -10.03
C SER A 91 -17.62 -10.30 -11.10
N GLN A 92 -16.44 -10.64 -11.60
CA GLN A 92 -16.27 -11.62 -12.67
C GLN A 92 -16.44 -13.06 -12.16
N HIS A 93 -16.03 -13.33 -10.92
CA HIS A 93 -15.89 -14.68 -10.39
C HIS A 93 -16.87 -15.02 -9.27
N THR A 94 -17.84 -14.14 -8.95
CA THR A 94 -18.88 -14.41 -7.96
C THR A 94 -20.26 -13.96 -8.43
N PRO A 95 -21.35 -14.52 -7.87
CA PRO A 95 -22.70 -14.06 -8.14
C PRO A 95 -23.10 -12.79 -7.36
N HIS A 96 -22.20 -12.26 -6.53
CA HIS A 96 -22.50 -11.20 -5.58
C HIS A 96 -22.77 -9.83 -6.23
N ARG A 97 -23.38 -8.94 -5.45
CA ARG A 97 -23.62 -7.56 -5.87
C ARG A 97 -22.47 -6.70 -5.38
N ILE A 98 -21.66 -6.20 -6.30
CA ILE A 98 -20.53 -5.34 -5.97
C ILE A 98 -20.98 -3.88 -6.11
N ILE A 99 -20.86 -3.11 -5.03
CA ILE A 99 -21.04 -1.65 -5.03
C ILE A 99 -19.71 -0.97 -4.70
N GLY A 100 -19.51 0.23 -5.22
CA GLY A 100 -18.25 0.96 -5.09
C GLY A 100 -18.46 2.32 -4.46
N ALA A 101 -17.47 2.79 -3.71
CA ALA A 101 -17.49 4.15 -3.18
C ALA A 101 -16.11 4.82 -3.21
N ASP A 102 -16.08 6.12 -3.45
CA ASP A 102 -14.86 6.92 -3.41
C ASP A 102 -15.18 8.42 -3.21
N ILE A 103 -14.20 9.22 -2.81
CA ILE A 103 -14.36 10.68 -2.63
C ILE A 103 -14.54 11.42 -3.97
N SER A 104 -13.97 10.88 -5.05
CA SER A 104 -13.98 11.54 -6.36
C SER A 104 -15.28 11.26 -7.13
N ALA A 105 -16.00 12.30 -7.57
CA ALA A 105 -17.18 12.12 -8.41
C ALA A 105 -16.87 11.48 -9.78
N LEU A 106 -15.62 11.54 -10.23
CA LEU A 106 -15.15 11.03 -11.53
C LEU A 106 -14.24 9.82 -11.38
N SER A 107 -14.39 9.07 -10.29
CA SER A 107 -13.65 7.83 -10.07
C SER A 107 -13.83 6.83 -11.23
N PRO A 108 -12.75 6.21 -11.76
CA PRO A 108 -12.83 5.13 -12.75
C PRO A 108 -13.79 4.01 -12.37
N GLY A 109 -13.92 3.70 -11.07
CA GLY A 109 -14.89 2.73 -10.57
C GLY A 109 -16.35 3.07 -10.95
N ARG A 110 -16.72 4.35 -10.98
CA ARG A 110 -18.06 4.82 -11.36
C ARG A 110 -18.47 4.35 -12.77
N PHE A 111 -17.49 4.23 -13.66
CA PHE A 111 -17.71 3.86 -15.06
C PHE A 111 -17.46 2.37 -15.32
N SER A 112 -17.07 1.60 -14.31
CA SER A 112 -16.79 0.18 -14.47
C SER A 112 -18.07 -0.65 -14.45
N SER A 113 -18.24 -1.52 -15.44
CA SER A 113 -19.35 -2.48 -15.50
C SER A 113 -19.37 -3.51 -14.36
N ALA A 114 -18.27 -3.64 -13.61
CA ALA A 114 -18.18 -4.49 -12.43
C ALA A 114 -18.92 -3.91 -11.21
N ILE A 115 -19.15 -2.59 -11.19
CA ILE A 115 -19.75 -1.89 -10.08
C ILE A 115 -21.23 -1.65 -10.39
N ALA A 116 -22.11 -2.29 -9.62
CA ALA A 116 -23.56 -2.20 -9.79
C ALA A 116 -24.11 -0.83 -9.37
N ARG A 117 -23.48 -0.18 -8.38
CA ARG A 117 -23.84 1.16 -7.93
C ARG A 117 -22.63 1.86 -7.32
N TYR A 118 -22.49 3.15 -7.61
CA TYR A 118 -21.40 3.99 -7.15
C TYR A 118 -21.91 5.05 -6.16
N TYR A 119 -21.19 5.24 -5.06
CA TYR A 119 -21.43 6.28 -4.06
C TYR A 119 -20.25 7.23 -3.99
N ARG A 120 -20.54 8.52 -3.87
CA ARG A 120 -19.52 9.51 -3.53
C ARG A 120 -19.45 9.60 -2.00
N LEU A 121 -18.26 9.46 -1.45
CA LEU A 121 -17.99 9.68 -0.04
C LEU A 121 -17.75 11.16 0.21
N ASP A 122 -18.13 11.61 1.40
CA ASP A 122 -17.84 12.97 1.83
C ASP A 122 -16.35 13.09 2.20
N THR A 123 -15.75 14.22 1.87
CA THR A 123 -14.34 14.46 2.16
C THR A 123 -14.17 14.97 3.59
N PRO A 124 -13.18 14.48 4.35
CA PRO A 124 -12.82 15.08 5.63
C PRO A 124 -12.56 16.58 5.49
N SER A 125 -12.95 17.37 6.50
CA SER A 125 -12.77 18.83 6.51
C SER A 125 -11.81 19.24 7.63
N GLY A 126 -10.54 19.46 7.29
CA GLY A 126 -9.52 19.73 8.30
C GLY A 126 -9.29 18.49 9.16
N ASP A 127 -9.44 18.63 10.47
CA ASP A 127 -9.30 17.54 11.45
C ASP A 127 -10.61 16.78 11.70
N ASP A 128 -11.71 17.19 11.07
CA ASP A 128 -13.01 16.52 11.19
C ASP A 128 -13.16 15.41 10.14
N ALA A 129 -13.01 14.16 10.61
CA ALA A 129 -13.18 12.95 9.83
C ALA A 129 -14.62 12.38 9.86
N ASP A 130 -15.50 12.91 10.71
CA ASP A 130 -16.84 12.36 10.92
C ASP A 130 -17.67 12.29 9.63
N PRO A 131 -17.67 13.31 8.74
CA PRO A 131 -18.40 13.23 7.48
C PRO A 131 -18.00 12.03 6.61
N TYR A 132 -16.70 11.71 6.59
CA TYR A 132 -16.20 10.56 5.83
C TYR A 132 -16.70 9.24 6.44
N ILE A 133 -16.55 9.07 7.75
CA ILE A 133 -16.98 7.89 8.51
C ILE A 133 -18.48 7.66 8.36
N ASP A 134 -19.28 8.71 8.60
CA ASP A 134 -20.73 8.68 8.50
C ASP A 134 -21.20 8.33 7.09
N SER A 135 -20.52 8.85 6.05
CA SER A 135 -20.86 8.52 4.67
C SER A 135 -20.71 7.01 4.40
N ILE A 136 -19.68 6.35 4.92
CA ILE A 136 -19.50 4.90 4.76
C ILE A 136 -20.53 4.12 5.56
N LEU A 137 -20.75 4.48 6.84
CA LEU A 137 -21.75 3.85 7.70
C LEU A 137 -23.16 3.93 7.10
N SER A 138 -23.53 5.09 6.54
CA SER A 138 -24.82 5.29 5.88
C SER A 138 -25.02 4.35 4.68
N ILE A 139 -23.96 4.10 3.89
CA ILE A 139 -24.00 3.18 2.76
C ILE A 139 -24.15 1.74 3.26
N ILE A 140 -23.35 1.35 4.26
CA ILE A 140 -23.41 0.00 4.86
C ILE A 140 -24.82 -0.30 5.35
N GLN A 141 -25.44 0.65 6.06
CA GLN A 141 -26.80 0.51 6.57
C GLN A 141 -27.84 0.48 5.44
N ARG A 142 -27.82 1.46 4.54
CA ARG A 142 -28.82 1.63 3.47
C ARG A 142 -28.84 0.46 2.50
N GLU A 143 -27.66 -0.03 2.11
CA GLU A 143 -27.51 -1.10 1.13
C GLU A 143 -27.47 -2.50 1.75
N LYS A 144 -27.55 -2.58 3.09
CA LYS A 144 -27.43 -3.83 3.87
C LYS A 144 -26.18 -4.61 3.46
N VAL A 145 -25.03 -3.94 3.46
CA VAL A 145 -23.75 -4.51 3.03
C VAL A 145 -23.38 -5.70 3.91
N ASP A 146 -23.11 -6.86 3.31
CA ASP A 146 -22.66 -8.07 4.02
C ASP A 146 -21.14 -8.07 4.23
N LEU A 147 -20.39 -7.55 3.25
CA LEU A 147 -18.93 -7.48 3.28
C LEU A 147 -18.47 -6.08 2.85
N TRP A 148 -17.67 -5.42 3.68
CA TRP A 148 -16.95 -4.22 3.27
C TRP A 148 -15.45 -4.52 3.08
N ILE A 149 -14.87 -4.06 1.97
CA ILE A 149 -13.45 -4.19 1.67
C ILE A 149 -12.87 -2.79 1.52
N SER A 150 -11.97 -2.39 2.42
CA SER A 150 -11.32 -1.09 2.29
C SER A 150 -10.10 -1.15 1.36
N CYS A 151 -10.05 -0.25 0.39
CA CYS A 151 -8.87 0.02 -0.42
C CYS A 151 -8.50 1.51 -0.43
N SER A 152 -8.97 2.27 0.56
CA SER A 152 -8.82 3.72 0.67
C SER A 152 -7.35 4.17 0.80
N SER A 153 -7.14 5.49 0.84
CA SER A 153 -5.80 6.11 0.86
C SER A 153 -5.16 6.01 2.24
N VAL A 154 -3.86 6.32 2.32
CA VAL A 154 -3.10 6.34 3.60
C VAL A 154 -3.75 7.23 4.66
N VAL A 155 -4.37 8.33 4.23
CA VAL A 155 -4.96 9.35 5.12
C VAL A 155 -6.24 8.88 5.80
N ALA A 156 -6.86 7.79 5.33
CA ALA A 156 -8.15 7.31 5.83
C ALA A 156 -8.04 5.99 6.60
N ALA A 157 -6.82 5.47 6.85
CA ALA A 157 -6.65 4.11 7.36
C ALA A 157 -7.13 3.96 8.81
N VAL A 158 -6.94 4.99 9.64
CA VAL A 158 -7.38 5.00 11.05
C VAL A 158 -8.89 5.15 11.12
N GLU A 159 -9.44 6.08 10.32
CA GLU A 159 -10.87 6.34 10.16
C GLU A 159 -11.60 5.09 9.65
N ASP A 160 -11.03 4.39 8.68
CA ASP A 160 -11.56 3.11 8.19
C ASP A 160 -11.60 2.06 9.30
N GLY A 161 -10.62 2.04 10.21
CA GLY A 161 -10.63 1.19 11.39
C GLY A 161 -11.80 1.50 12.34
N GLN A 162 -12.08 2.79 12.55
CA GLN A 162 -13.24 3.22 13.35
C GLN A 162 -14.57 2.79 12.70
N VAL A 163 -14.68 2.87 11.37
CA VAL A 163 -15.86 2.38 10.64
C VAL A 163 -16.09 0.89 10.91
N VAL A 164 -15.04 0.05 10.95
CA VAL A 164 -15.19 -1.39 11.29
C VAL A 164 -15.90 -1.55 12.63
N ARG A 165 -15.37 -0.92 13.68
CA ARG A 165 -15.94 -1.01 15.04
C ARG A 165 -17.40 -0.54 15.10
N LEU A 166 -17.71 0.57 14.42
CA LEU A 166 -19.06 1.15 14.42
C LEU A 166 -20.05 0.29 13.59
N ALA A 167 -19.65 -0.17 12.41
CA ALA A 167 -20.49 -0.95 11.51
C ALA A 167 -20.82 -2.34 12.08
N GLU A 168 -19.85 -3.02 12.69
CA GLU A 168 -20.08 -4.31 13.37
C GLU A 168 -21.07 -4.17 14.53
N LYS A 169 -20.91 -3.12 15.34
CA LYS A 169 -21.83 -2.83 16.45
C LYS A 169 -23.26 -2.63 15.92
N GLN A 170 -23.43 -1.78 14.90
CA GLN A 170 -24.74 -1.52 14.29
C GLN A 170 -25.35 -2.78 13.67
N ALA A 171 -24.55 -3.60 12.98
CA ALA A 171 -25.02 -4.85 12.38
C ALA A 171 -25.46 -5.87 13.45
N LYS A 172 -24.69 -6.00 14.54
CA LYS A 172 -25.00 -6.86 15.67
C LYS A 172 -26.31 -6.46 16.36
N GLU A 173 -26.51 -5.16 16.61
CA GLU A 173 -27.76 -4.63 17.18
C GLU A 173 -28.97 -4.93 16.29
N GLN A 174 -28.78 -5.02 14.97
CA GLN A 174 -29.81 -5.36 13.98
C GLN A 174 -29.94 -6.88 13.73
N GLY A 175 -29.17 -7.72 14.43
CA GLY A 175 -29.16 -9.17 14.22
C GLY A 175 -28.68 -9.59 12.83
N ARG A 176 -27.84 -8.78 12.18
CA ARG A 176 -27.36 -8.99 10.81
C ARG A 176 -25.90 -9.39 10.81
N GLN A 177 -25.54 -10.34 9.95
CA GLN A 177 -24.13 -10.64 9.70
C GLN A 177 -23.49 -9.52 8.87
N PHE A 178 -22.35 -9.02 9.32
CA PHE A 178 -21.52 -8.05 8.62
C PHE A 178 -20.07 -8.41 8.87
N GLU A 179 -19.27 -8.38 7.81
CA GLU A 179 -17.85 -8.64 7.86
C GLU A 179 -17.09 -7.49 7.19
N ALA A 180 -15.86 -7.25 7.63
CA ALA A 180 -14.98 -6.24 7.03
C ALA A 180 -13.58 -6.81 6.77
N ILE A 181 -13.05 -6.53 5.58
CA ILE A 181 -11.62 -6.68 5.27
C ILE A 181 -10.97 -5.33 5.51
N GLN A 182 -10.75 -5.03 6.77
CA GLN A 182 -10.08 -3.83 7.27
C GLN A 182 -9.71 -4.06 8.73
N PHE A 183 -8.48 -3.68 9.11
CA PHE A 183 -8.06 -3.75 10.50
C PHE A 183 -8.72 -2.64 11.33
N ARG A 184 -8.94 -2.91 12.63
CA ARG A 184 -9.41 -1.90 13.59
C ARG A 184 -8.35 -0.83 13.85
N GLU A 185 -8.78 0.30 14.42
CA GLU A 185 -7.94 1.47 14.66
C GLU A 185 -6.66 1.14 15.47
N ASP A 186 -6.77 0.30 16.49
CA ASP A 186 -5.66 -0.10 17.37
C ASP A 186 -4.55 -0.86 16.61
N VAL A 187 -4.95 -1.75 15.71
CA VAL A 187 -4.03 -2.46 14.82
C VAL A 187 -3.41 -1.48 13.83
N VAL A 188 -4.21 -0.63 13.19
CA VAL A 188 -3.69 0.32 12.19
C VAL A 188 -2.65 1.26 12.80
N GLU A 189 -2.92 1.84 13.97
CA GLU A 189 -2.00 2.73 14.69
C GLU A 189 -0.69 2.03 15.06
N LYS A 190 -0.78 0.81 15.59
CA LYS A 190 0.39 0.00 15.98
C LYS A 190 1.32 -0.28 14.80
N PHE A 191 0.78 -0.53 13.61
CA PHE A 191 1.56 -0.85 12.42
C PHE A 191 2.00 0.37 11.60
N HIS A 192 1.31 1.51 11.74
CA HIS A 192 1.64 2.74 11.00
C HIS A 192 2.80 3.52 11.63
N GLU A 193 2.90 3.54 12.96
CA GLU A 193 3.98 4.20 13.68
C GLU A 193 5.28 3.39 13.60
N LYS A 194 6.33 3.98 13.02
CA LYS A 194 7.57 3.27 12.67
C LYS A 194 8.31 2.69 13.87
N ASP A 195 8.34 3.39 15.00
CA ASP A 195 8.97 2.93 16.24
C ASP A 195 8.16 1.78 16.87
N LYS A 196 6.86 1.98 17.07
CA LYS A 196 5.94 0.93 17.59
C LYS A 196 5.97 -0.32 16.73
N PHE A 197 6.07 -0.17 15.41
CA PHE A 197 6.17 -1.29 14.48
C PHE A 197 7.43 -2.12 14.73
N ILE A 198 8.60 -1.50 14.80
CA ILE A 198 9.87 -2.21 15.00
C ILE A 198 9.90 -2.90 16.36
N ASP A 199 9.49 -2.22 17.44
CA ASP A 199 9.39 -2.78 18.79
C ASP A 199 8.45 -4.00 18.81
N TYR A 200 7.33 -3.92 18.09
CA TYR A 200 6.42 -5.05 17.96
C TYR A 200 7.04 -6.23 17.22
N ILE A 201 7.69 -6.01 16.08
CA ILE A 201 8.36 -7.10 15.33
C ILE A 201 9.46 -7.74 16.17
N GLU A 202 10.21 -6.94 16.94
CA GLU A 202 11.21 -7.46 17.89
C GLU A 202 10.58 -8.34 18.97
N SER A 203 9.42 -7.94 19.52
CA SER A 203 8.69 -8.74 20.52
C SER A 203 8.26 -10.12 19.99
N LEU A 204 8.11 -10.26 18.66
CA LEU A 204 7.85 -11.55 18.00
C LEU A 204 9.14 -12.35 17.76
N GLY A 205 10.32 -11.84 18.09
CA GLY A 205 11.60 -12.48 17.76
C GLY A 205 11.82 -12.60 16.25
N LEU A 206 11.21 -11.70 15.46
CA LEU A 206 11.39 -11.61 14.02
C LEU A 206 12.60 -10.69 13.71
N PRO A 207 13.23 -10.84 12.53
CA PRO A 207 14.37 -10.00 12.18
C PRO A 207 13.94 -8.54 12.07
N ILE A 208 14.69 -7.67 12.75
CA ILE A 208 14.56 -6.20 12.64
C ILE A 208 15.93 -5.58 12.30
N PRO A 209 15.96 -4.43 11.62
CA PRO A 209 17.19 -3.65 11.55
C PRO A 209 17.57 -3.21 12.96
N GLU A 210 18.87 -3.21 13.29
CA GLU A 210 19.31 -2.69 14.58
C GLU A 210 18.87 -1.23 14.72
N SER A 211 18.08 -0.96 15.75
CA SER A 211 17.36 0.30 15.92
C SER A 211 17.43 0.71 17.38
N HIS A 212 17.86 1.94 17.65
CA HIS A 212 17.96 2.51 19.00
C HIS A 212 17.20 3.84 19.07
N ARG A 213 16.25 3.94 20.01
CA ARG A 213 15.58 5.21 20.31
C ARG A 213 16.51 6.06 21.18
N CYS A 214 16.81 7.26 20.71
CA CYS A 214 17.71 8.21 21.36
C CYS A 214 16.93 9.43 21.83
N THR A 215 16.90 9.65 23.13
CA THR A 215 16.38 10.85 23.80
C THR A 215 17.49 11.77 24.30
N HIS A 216 18.75 11.34 24.18
CA HIS A 216 19.93 12.14 24.49
C HIS A 216 21.06 11.86 23.48
N PRO A 217 21.88 12.86 23.09
CA PRO A 217 23.00 12.67 22.14
C PRO A 217 23.98 11.57 22.54
N GLY A 218 24.23 11.41 23.85
CA GLY A 218 25.11 10.39 24.40
C GLY A 218 24.69 8.97 24.01
N GLU A 219 23.40 8.67 24.00
CA GLU A 219 22.89 7.33 23.66
C GLU A 219 23.22 6.94 22.21
N ALA A 220 23.12 7.89 21.28
CA ALA A 220 23.52 7.68 19.89
C ALA A 220 25.04 7.55 19.76
N LEU A 221 25.80 8.36 20.51
CA LEU A 221 27.27 8.31 20.48
C LEU A 221 27.81 7.01 21.04
N ASP A 222 27.25 6.46 22.11
CA ASP A 222 27.71 5.20 22.68
C ASP A 222 27.67 4.06 21.66
N VAL A 223 26.58 3.97 20.87
CA VAL A 223 26.44 3.00 19.79
C VAL A 223 27.45 3.26 18.66
N LEU A 224 27.53 4.51 18.19
CA LEU A 224 28.38 4.89 17.05
C LEU A 224 29.88 4.76 17.36
N MET A 225 30.30 5.12 18.57
CA MET A 225 31.67 4.97 19.04
C MET A 225 32.02 3.50 19.25
N GLY A 226 31.07 2.69 19.76
CA GLY A 226 31.21 1.24 19.83
C GLY A 226 31.51 0.62 18.46
N GLU A 227 30.81 1.05 17.41
CA GLU A 227 31.04 0.54 16.04
C GLU A 227 32.36 1.03 15.43
N LEU A 228 32.84 2.25 15.76
CA LEU A 228 34.17 2.71 15.36
C LEU A 228 35.29 1.87 15.99
N HIS A 229 35.15 1.55 17.28
CA HIS A 229 36.12 0.74 18.03
C HIS A 229 36.04 -0.75 17.73
N ARG A 230 34.96 -1.21 17.08
CA ARG A 230 34.80 -2.60 16.67
C ARG A 230 35.95 -3.01 15.74
N THR A 231 36.70 -4.03 16.15
CA THR A 231 37.71 -4.65 15.28
C THR A 231 36.98 -5.34 14.13
N PRO A 232 37.31 -5.01 12.86
CA PRO A 232 36.64 -5.59 11.70
C PRO A 232 37.09 -7.03 11.43
N THR A 233 37.44 -7.80 12.46
CA THR A 233 37.89 -9.20 12.33
C THR A 233 37.09 -10.08 13.28
N LYS A 234 36.34 -11.02 12.71
CA LYS A 234 35.76 -12.15 13.46
C LYS A 234 36.26 -13.41 12.78
N SER A 235 37.02 -14.24 13.51
CA SER A 235 37.59 -15.50 12.98
C SER A 235 38.50 -15.30 11.76
N GLY A 236 39.33 -14.25 11.75
CA GLY A 236 40.27 -13.96 10.66
C GLY A 236 39.66 -13.40 9.37
N ARG A 237 38.33 -13.18 9.31
CA ARG A 237 37.66 -12.60 8.15
C ARG A 237 37.31 -11.13 8.38
N PRO A 238 37.55 -10.24 7.40
CA PRO A 238 37.10 -8.86 7.46
C PRO A 238 35.58 -8.81 7.55
N VAL A 239 35.04 -8.24 8.63
CA VAL A 239 33.61 -7.95 8.77
C VAL A 239 33.42 -6.45 8.49
N PRO A 240 32.65 -6.06 7.45
CA PRO A 240 32.40 -4.65 7.20
C PRO A 240 31.69 -4.01 8.40
N ARG A 241 32.11 -2.80 8.74
CA ARG A 241 31.47 -2.00 9.79
C ARG A 241 30.03 -1.70 9.40
N ARG A 242 29.14 -1.74 10.38
CA ARG A 242 27.76 -1.29 10.23
C ARG A 242 27.74 0.21 10.01
N ARG A 243 26.78 0.64 9.21
CA ARG A 243 26.45 2.06 9.05
C ARG A 243 25.07 2.28 9.61
N PHE A 244 24.80 3.51 10.02
CA PHE A 244 23.56 3.92 10.64
C PHE A 244 23.06 5.22 9.99
N ILE A 245 21.78 5.50 10.16
CA ILE A 245 21.11 6.74 9.79
C ILE A 245 20.31 7.25 10.99
N MET A 246 20.18 8.57 11.09
CA MET A 246 19.40 9.23 12.13
C MET A 246 18.08 9.72 11.55
N LYS A 247 16.98 9.31 12.17
CA LYS A 247 15.61 9.66 11.75
C LYS A 247 14.90 10.39 12.89
N PRO A 248 14.37 11.60 12.71
CA PRO A 248 13.51 12.21 13.73
C PRO A 248 12.23 11.37 13.89
N ILE A 249 11.79 11.13 15.12
CA ILE A 249 10.50 10.46 15.37
C ILE A 249 9.34 11.45 15.19
N GLY A 250 9.57 12.72 15.52
CA GLY A 250 8.61 13.81 15.37
C GLY A 250 8.76 14.63 14.07
N VAL A 251 8.14 15.81 14.06
CA VAL A 251 8.16 16.75 12.94
C VAL A 251 9.39 17.67 13.07
N ASP A 252 10.54 17.26 12.53
CA ASP A 252 11.75 18.09 12.43
C ASP A 252 12.23 18.16 10.97
N ASP A 253 11.87 19.25 10.28
CA ASP A 253 12.14 19.44 8.85
C ASP A 253 13.64 19.61 8.52
N LYS A 254 14.47 20.03 9.49
CA LYS A 254 15.92 20.17 9.29
C LYS A 254 16.61 18.81 9.41
N ALA A 255 16.17 17.99 10.35
CA ALA A 255 16.65 16.61 10.51
C ALA A 255 16.21 15.72 9.33
N ARG A 256 14.97 15.89 8.85
CA ARG A 256 14.46 15.19 7.66
C ARG A 256 15.34 15.38 6.42
N ASN A 257 15.77 16.61 6.15
CA ASN A 257 16.64 16.90 5.00
C ASN A 257 18.02 16.21 5.05
N ASN A 258 18.46 15.77 6.24
CA ASN A 258 19.75 15.11 6.46
C ASN A 258 19.63 13.62 6.81
N MET A 259 18.44 13.02 6.69
CA MET A 259 18.12 11.66 7.13
C MET A 259 18.93 10.55 6.43
N MET A 260 19.53 10.86 5.27
CA MET A 260 20.40 9.94 4.51
C MET A 260 21.89 10.05 4.89
N THR A 261 22.22 10.81 5.94
CA THR A 261 23.60 10.93 6.43
C THR A 261 24.04 9.62 7.06
N LEU A 262 25.05 8.99 6.45
CA LEU A 262 25.55 7.70 6.90
C LEU A 262 26.58 7.85 8.02
N LEU A 263 26.27 7.30 9.19
CA LEU A 263 27.11 7.30 10.40
C LEU A 263 27.69 5.91 10.70
N PRO A 264 28.73 5.79 11.54
CA PRO A 264 29.60 6.88 11.98
C PRO A 264 30.40 7.47 10.80
N PHE A 265 30.93 8.69 10.98
CA PHE A 265 31.89 9.27 10.04
C PHE A 265 33.28 8.64 10.22
N SER A 266 34.23 9.03 9.37
CA SER A 266 35.61 8.53 9.43
C SER A 266 36.33 8.88 10.72
N THR A 267 35.99 10.00 11.37
CA THR A 267 36.57 10.43 12.64
C THR A 267 35.50 10.47 13.75
N PRO A 268 35.86 10.08 14.99
CA PRO A 268 35.00 10.23 16.16
C PRO A 268 34.50 11.66 16.34
N ASP A 269 35.39 12.66 16.23
CA ASP A 269 35.05 14.08 16.46
C ASP A 269 33.99 14.60 15.49
N ALA A 270 34.11 14.24 14.20
CA ALA A 270 33.11 14.64 13.20
C ALA A 270 31.74 13.99 13.50
N THR A 271 31.75 12.73 13.96
CA THR A 271 30.52 12.02 14.35
C THR A 271 29.87 12.69 15.55
N ALA A 272 30.66 13.03 16.58
CA ALA A 272 30.19 13.74 17.77
C ALA A 272 29.60 15.11 17.43
N GLN A 273 30.32 15.91 16.64
CA GLN A 273 29.86 17.23 16.22
C GLN A 273 28.53 17.16 15.46
N TYR A 274 28.36 16.19 14.58
CA TYR A 274 27.11 15.99 13.85
C TYR A 274 25.96 15.60 14.77
N ILE A 275 26.15 14.62 15.65
CA ILE A 275 25.10 14.18 16.58
C ILE A 275 24.66 15.31 17.52
N HIS A 276 25.60 16.11 18.03
CA HIS A 276 25.26 17.28 18.84
C HIS A 276 24.48 18.34 18.07
N SER A 277 24.61 18.41 16.74
CA SER A 277 23.87 19.38 15.91
C SER A 277 22.39 19.04 15.70
N LEU A 278 21.96 17.80 16.02
CA LEU A 278 20.60 17.32 15.80
C LEU A 278 19.61 17.69 16.93
N ASN A 279 20.06 18.39 17.99
CA ASN A 279 19.22 18.80 19.13
C ASN A 279 18.36 17.66 19.70
N ILE A 280 18.96 16.49 19.90
CA ILE A 280 18.27 15.30 20.41
C ILE A 280 17.87 15.54 21.87
N SER A 281 16.58 15.38 22.19
CA SER A 281 16.04 15.50 23.55
C SER A 281 14.87 14.54 23.76
N LYS A 282 14.26 14.56 24.96
CA LYS A 282 13.02 13.81 25.23
C LYS A 282 11.85 14.32 24.39
N GLU A 283 11.81 15.62 24.15
CA GLU A 283 10.79 16.33 23.36
C GLU A 283 11.07 16.26 21.86
N ASN A 284 12.33 16.05 21.47
CA ASN A 284 12.74 15.81 20.08
C ASN A 284 13.56 14.50 19.97
N PRO A 285 12.92 13.33 20.12
CA PRO A 285 13.62 12.06 20.09
C PRO A 285 13.94 11.63 18.65
N PHE A 286 15.04 10.91 18.50
CA PHE A 286 15.51 10.35 17.24
C PHE A 286 15.58 8.84 17.30
N GLN A 287 15.46 8.21 16.14
CA GLN A 287 15.74 6.80 15.91
C GLN A 287 17.09 6.67 15.19
N LEU A 288 18.09 6.09 15.86
CA LEU A 288 19.32 5.64 15.24
C LEU A 288 19.04 4.25 14.65
N GLN A 289 19.05 4.13 13.32
CA GLN A 289 18.70 2.90 12.63
C GLN A 289 19.84 2.41 11.75
N GLN A 290 20.10 1.10 11.75
CA GLN A 290 21.06 0.46 10.87
C GLN A 290 20.71 0.76 9.41
N PHE A 291 21.69 1.25 8.67
CA PHE A 291 21.61 1.39 7.24
C PHE A 291 21.78 0.02 6.58
N ILE A 292 20.71 -0.47 5.96
CA ILE A 292 20.71 -1.73 5.21
C ILE A 292 20.98 -1.44 3.74
N LYS A 293 22.09 -1.96 3.22
CA LYS A 293 22.41 -1.86 1.79
C LYS A 293 21.86 -3.10 1.08
N GLY A 294 20.69 -2.97 0.47
CA GLY A 294 20.00 -4.08 -0.16
C GLY A 294 18.98 -3.66 -1.18
N ASN A 295 18.44 -4.64 -1.90
CA ASN A 295 17.30 -4.44 -2.78
C ASN A 295 16.02 -4.36 -1.95
N GLU A 296 15.12 -3.48 -2.36
CA GLU A 296 13.83 -3.30 -1.70
C GLU A 296 12.79 -4.22 -2.32
N TYR A 297 11.96 -4.83 -1.48
CA TYR A 297 10.87 -5.71 -1.88
C TYR A 297 9.61 -5.30 -1.12
N CYS A 298 8.49 -5.29 -1.82
CA CYS A 298 7.19 -5.06 -1.20
C CYS A 298 6.36 -6.35 -1.25
N THR A 299 5.41 -6.45 -0.34
CA THR A 299 4.49 -7.58 -0.24
C THR A 299 3.04 -7.12 -0.24
N HIS A 300 2.14 -8.04 -0.53
CA HIS A 300 0.72 -7.86 -0.30
C HIS A 300 0.12 -9.17 0.18
N ALA A 301 -0.60 -9.10 1.30
CA ALA A 301 -1.33 -10.23 1.87
C ALA A 301 -2.80 -9.87 2.09
N LEU A 302 -3.69 -10.81 1.75
CA LEU A 302 -5.05 -10.88 2.26
C LEU A 302 -5.05 -11.77 3.50
N VAL A 303 -5.45 -11.23 4.64
CA VAL A 303 -5.49 -11.94 5.92
C VAL A 303 -6.93 -12.07 6.38
N ILE A 304 -7.33 -13.28 6.76
CA ILE A 304 -8.66 -13.57 7.29
C ILE A 304 -8.49 -14.45 8.53
N GLY A 305 -8.92 -13.94 9.68
CA GLY A 305 -8.87 -14.63 10.96
C GLY A 305 -7.48 -15.11 11.36
N GLY A 306 -6.47 -14.23 11.22
CA GLY A 306 -5.08 -14.53 11.55
C GLY A 306 -4.38 -15.47 10.57
N LYS A 307 -5.00 -15.78 9.43
CA LYS A 307 -4.43 -16.65 8.39
C LYS A 307 -4.26 -15.90 7.09
N VAL A 308 -3.09 -16.05 6.46
CA VAL A 308 -2.82 -15.53 5.13
C VAL A 308 -3.59 -16.37 4.11
N LYS A 309 -4.45 -15.74 3.31
CA LYS A 309 -5.28 -16.39 2.29
C LYS A 309 -4.77 -16.18 0.88
N ALA A 310 -4.20 -14.99 0.63
CA ALA A 310 -3.50 -14.68 -0.61
C ALA A 310 -2.22 -13.90 -0.29
N PHE A 311 -1.15 -14.16 -1.04
CA PHE A 311 0.16 -13.54 -0.82
C PHE A 311 0.90 -13.32 -2.14
N THR A 312 1.51 -12.15 -2.28
CA THR A 312 2.50 -11.89 -3.33
C THR A 312 3.64 -11.03 -2.79
N SER A 313 4.80 -11.18 -3.40
CA SER A 313 6.02 -10.45 -3.08
C SER A 313 6.69 -10.06 -4.38
N CYS A 314 7.14 -8.83 -4.51
CA CYS A 314 7.77 -8.32 -5.73
C CYS A 314 8.89 -7.32 -5.40
N PRO A 315 9.89 -7.15 -6.28
CA PRO A 315 10.84 -6.06 -6.15
C PRO A 315 10.10 -4.72 -6.10
N SER A 316 10.49 -3.85 -5.17
CA SER A 316 10.04 -2.47 -5.13
C SER A 316 10.85 -1.68 -6.18
N LEU A 317 10.17 -1.13 -7.19
CA LEU A 317 10.80 -0.33 -8.25
C LEU A 317 10.51 1.16 -8.03
N GLU A 318 11.49 2.02 -8.39
CA GLU A 318 11.39 3.48 -8.26
C GLU A 318 10.16 4.06 -8.99
N LEU A 319 9.66 3.36 -10.01
CA LEU A 319 8.38 3.61 -10.65
C LEU A 319 7.39 2.51 -10.23
N LEU A 320 6.45 2.86 -9.34
CA LEU A 320 5.35 2.02 -8.81
C LEU A 320 4.32 1.55 -9.88
N MET A 321 4.75 1.42 -11.13
CA MET A 321 3.93 1.19 -12.32
C MET A 321 4.10 -0.23 -12.88
N HIS A 322 5.19 -0.92 -12.53
CA HIS A 322 5.46 -2.29 -12.99
C HIS A 322 5.75 -3.19 -11.79
N TYR A 323 4.85 -4.14 -11.54
CA TYR A 323 5.06 -5.18 -10.54
C TYR A 323 5.28 -6.51 -11.26
N GLU A 324 6.31 -7.23 -10.86
CA GLU A 324 6.55 -8.61 -11.28
C GLU A 324 6.67 -9.48 -10.02
N PRO A 325 5.81 -10.51 -9.84
CA PRO A 325 5.86 -11.34 -8.66
C PRO A 325 7.12 -12.18 -8.67
N LEU A 326 7.76 -12.29 -7.51
CA LEU A 326 8.70 -13.37 -7.25
C LEU A 326 7.96 -14.71 -7.38
N PRO A 327 8.62 -15.76 -7.91
CA PRO A 327 8.05 -17.09 -7.92
C PRO A 327 7.68 -17.52 -6.49
N ALA A 328 6.50 -18.14 -6.32
CA ALA A 328 6.05 -18.65 -5.01
C ALA A 328 7.05 -19.66 -4.38
N SER A 329 7.81 -20.36 -5.22
CA SER A 329 8.85 -21.29 -4.78
C SER A 329 10.14 -20.61 -4.31
N SER A 330 10.31 -19.30 -4.57
CA SER A 330 11.50 -18.52 -4.23
C SER A 330 11.75 -18.56 -2.72
N PRO A 331 12.99 -18.86 -2.28
CA PRO A 331 13.34 -18.81 -0.86
C PRO A 331 13.02 -17.47 -0.20
N LEU A 332 13.17 -16.37 -0.94
CA LEU A 332 12.89 -15.02 -0.43
C LEU A 332 11.38 -14.79 -0.24
N SER A 333 10.56 -15.21 -1.21
CA SER A 333 9.10 -15.10 -1.11
C SER A 333 8.56 -15.92 0.06
N LYS A 334 9.08 -17.15 0.25
CA LYS A 334 8.72 -18.01 1.39
C LYS A 334 9.07 -17.38 2.73
N LYS A 335 10.26 -16.80 2.88
CA LYS A 335 10.66 -16.08 4.10
C LYS A 335 9.75 -14.89 4.42
N MET A 336 9.39 -14.11 3.42
CA MET A 336 8.47 -12.97 3.60
C MET A 336 7.05 -13.44 3.95
N LEU A 337 6.62 -14.58 3.39
CA LEU A 337 5.36 -15.21 3.78
C LEU A 337 5.43 -15.71 5.23
N GLU A 338 6.45 -16.46 5.63
CA GLU A 338 6.65 -16.97 6.99
C GLU A 338 6.67 -15.83 8.02
N PHE A 339 7.34 -14.71 7.69
CA PHE A 339 7.30 -13.48 8.48
C PHE A 339 5.86 -12.97 8.64
N THR A 340 5.13 -12.85 7.52
CA THR A 340 3.75 -12.36 7.51
C THR A 340 2.82 -13.28 8.29
N GLU A 341 2.93 -14.60 8.12
CA GLU A 341 2.16 -15.61 8.85
C GLU A 341 2.44 -15.55 10.35
N ARG A 342 3.70 -15.32 10.76
CA ARG A 342 4.02 -15.14 12.18
C ARG A 342 3.33 -13.92 12.77
N VAL A 343 3.32 -12.80 12.05
CA VAL A 343 2.61 -11.59 12.46
C VAL A 343 1.09 -11.84 12.55
N CYS A 344 0.52 -12.51 11.55
CA CYS A 344 -0.91 -12.82 11.53
C CYS A 344 -1.31 -13.77 12.67
N LYS A 345 -0.45 -14.73 13.01
CA LYS A 345 -0.66 -15.67 14.11
C LYS A 345 -0.72 -14.95 15.46
N ASP A 346 0.13 -13.95 15.68
CA ASP A 346 0.10 -13.15 16.91
C ASP A 346 -1.15 -12.26 16.99
N GLY A 347 -1.58 -11.70 15.85
CA GLY A 347 -2.82 -10.92 15.77
C GLY A 347 -4.10 -11.70 16.13
N GLY A 348 -4.07 -13.03 16.03
CA GLY A 348 -5.15 -13.91 16.46
C GLY A 348 -6.36 -13.98 15.52
N GLU A 349 -7.46 -14.55 16.00
CA GLU A 349 -8.64 -14.91 15.18
C GLU A 349 -9.45 -13.70 14.69
N THR A 350 -9.27 -12.53 15.29
CA THR A 350 -9.91 -11.28 14.85
C THR A 350 -9.07 -10.51 13.85
N PHE A 351 -7.87 -11.01 13.50
CA PHE A 351 -6.92 -10.31 12.64
C PHE A 351 -7.28 -10.52 11.16
N THR A 352 -8.10 -9.61 10.64
CA THR A 352 -8.61 -9.63 9.27
C THR A 352 -8.38 -8.29 8.60
N GLY A 353 -7.83 -8.32 7.39
CA GLY A 353 -7.50 -7.11 6.64
C GLY A 353 -6.49 -7.37 5.53
N HIS A 354 -6.03 -6.29 4.91
CA HIS A 354 -4.88 -6.35 4.00
C HIS A 354 -3.63 -5.95 4.75
N LEU A 355 -2.58 -6.76 4.66
CA LEU A 355 -1.31 -6.50 5.33
C LEU A 355 -0.19 -6.52 4.31
N SER A 356 0.65 -5.50 4.34
CA SER A 356 1.73 -5.33 3.40
C SER A 356 2.97 -4.88 4.16
N PHE A 357 4.12 -5.38 3.76
CA PHE A 357 5.43 -5.03 4.33
C PHE A 357 6.40 -4.71 3.23
N ASP A 358 7.23 -3.71 3.50
CA ASP A 358 8.40 -3.40 2.70
C ASP A 358 9.64 -3.92 3.43
N PHE A 359 10.52 -4.55 2.67
CA PHE A 359 11.72 -5.22 3.17
C PHE A 359 12.95 -4.73 2.41
N LEU A 360 14.04 -4.51 3.14
CA LEU A 360 15.38 -4.41 2.55
C LEU A 360 16.08 -5.76 2.67
N VAL A 361 16.62 -6.24 1.55
CA VAL A 361 17.26 -7.56 1.44
C VAL A 361 18.73 -7.42 1.10
N GLU A 362 19.60 -7.83 2.02
CA GLU A 362 21.04 -7.87 1.81
C GLU A 362 21.46 -9.20 1.17
N ASN A 363 22.27 -9.13 0.10
CA ASN A 363 22.78 -10.31 -0.62
C ASN A 363 21.63 -11.23 -1.08
N ASP A 364 20.70 -10.67 -1.84
CA ASP A 364 19.55 -11.38 -2.41
C ASP A 364 19.97 -12.59 -3.28
N ASP A 365 21.13 -12.50 -3.92
CA ASP A 365 21.84 -13.57 -4.63
C ASP A 365 22.04 -14.85 -3.79
N LYS A 366 22.07 -14.73 -2.47
CA LYS A 366 22.26 -15.87 -1.55
C LYS A 366 20.97 -16.63 -1.23
N GLY A 367 19.84 -16.28 -1.85
CA GLY A 367 18.57 -16.99 -1.73
C GLY A 367 18.15 -17.23 -0.28
N ALA A 368 18.14 -18.49 0.16
CA ALA A 368 17.75 -18.87 1.53
C ALA A 368 18.68 -18.31 2.62
N ALA A 369 19.90 -17.87 2.30
CA ALA A 369 20.81 -17.22 3.24
C ALA A 369 20.75 -15.68 3.20
N ALA A 370 19.95 -15.10 2.30
CA ALA A 370 19.73 -13.65 2.25
C ALA A 370 19.12 -13.16 3.57
N LYS A 371 19.60 -12.02 4.05
CA LYS A 371 19.05 -11.35 5.23
C LYS A 371 18.04 -10.33 4.77
N PHE A 372 16.86 -10.34 5.36
CA PHE A 372 15.80 -9.40 5.05
C PHE A 372 15.36 -8.72 6.33
N TYR A 373 15.07 -7.43 6.23
CA TYR A 373 14.68 -6.60 7.35
C TYR A 373 13.43 -5.83 6.96
N PRO A 374 12.34 -5.90 7.74
CA PRO A 374 11.17 -5.07 7.53
C PRO A 374 11.55 -3.61 7.81
N ILE A 375 11.14 -2.71 6.92
CA ILE A 375 11.38 -1.27 7.06
C ILE A 375 10.10 -0.48 7.26
N GLU A 376 8.98 -0.99 6.76
CA GLU A 376 7.68 -0.35 6.82
C GLU A 376 6.58 -1.41 6.81
N SER A 377 5.48 -1.11 7.50
CA SER A 377 4.23 -1.85 7.37
C SER A 377 3.12 -0.95 6.88
N ASN A 378 2.28 -1.53 6.04
CA ASN A 378 1.12 -0.91 5.44
C ASN A 378 -0.08 -1.82 5.75
N PRO A 379 -0.82 -1.59 6.86
CA PRO A 379 -2.01 -2.37 7.26
C PRO A 379 -3.22 -2.00 6.38
N ARG A 380 -3.03 -2.05 5.06
CA ARG A 380 -3.98 -1.67 4.01
C ARG A 380 -3.64 -2.36 2.70
N ALA A 381 -4.56 -2.33 1.74
CA ALA A 381 -4.32 -2.85 0.40
C ALA A 381 -3.15 -2.13 -0.28
N HIS A 382 -2.17 -2.93 -0.73
CA HIS A 382 -1.03 -2.50 -1.54
C HIS A 382 -1.33 -2.72 -3.03
N THR A 383 -0.74 -1.89 -3.90
CA THR A 383 -1.02 -1.94 -5.34
C THR A 383 -0.60 -3.26 -5.98
N ALA A 384 0.34 -4.00 -5.39
CA ALA A 384 0.72 -5.34 -5.84
C ALA A 384 -0.44 -6.35 -5.91
N VAL A 385 -1.59 -6.05 -5.28
CA VAL A 385 -2.85 -6.78 -5.45
C VAL A 385 -3.29 -6.93 -6.92
N VAL A 386 -2.84 -6.04 -7.82
CA VAL A 386 -3.12 -6.11 -9.26
C VAL A 386 -2.59 -7.40 -9.91
N LEU A 387 -1.58 -8.03 -9.31
CA LEU A 387 -1.02 -9.31 -9.78
C LEU A 387 -2.01 -10.47 -9.67
N PHE A 388 -3.12 -10.29 -8.96
CA PHE A 388 -4.22 -11.25 -8.86
C PHE A 388 -5.40 -10.94 -9.79
N GLU A 389 -5.31 -9.94 -10.67
CA GLU A 389 -6.46 -9.49 -11.51
C GLU A 389 -7.10 -10.66 -12.27
N GLN A 390 -6.29 -11.59 -12.77
CA GLN A 390 -6.74 -12.77 -13.54
C GLN A 390 -6.71 -14.06 -12.70
N THR A 391 -6.88 -13.97 -11.38
CA THR A 391 -6.88 -15.12 -10.47
C THR A 391 -8.27 -15.30 -9.85
N PRO A 392 -9.12 -16.19 -10.39
CA PRO A 392 -10.48 -16.44 -9.88
C PRO A 392 -10.52 -16.84 -8.40
N GLU A 393 -9.51 -17.60 -7.96
CA GLU A 393 -9.37 -18.09 -6.58
C GLU A 393 -9.23 -16.94 -5.57
N MET A 394 -8.84 -15.74 -6.02
CA MET A 394 -8.78 -14.56 -5.17
C MET A 394 -10.17 -14.17 -4.65
N ALA A 395 -11.20 -14.28 -5.49
CA ALA A 395 -12.56 -13.98 -5.08
C ALA A 395 -13.04 -14.96 -4.00
N GLU A 396 -12.72 -16.25 -4.14
CA GLU A 396 -13.01 -17.27 -3.12
C GLU A 396 -12.26 -16.99 -1.82
N ALA A 397 -10.99 -16.56 -1.91
CA ALA A 397 -10.21 -16.17 -0.75
C ALA A 397 -10.89 -15.05 0.07
N TYR A 398 -11.40 -13.99 -0.59
CA TYR A 398 -12.17 -12.93 0.09
C TYR A 398 -13.44 -13.46 0.76
N LEU A 399 -14.16 -14.36 0.09
CA LEU A 399 -15.43 -14.89 0.59
C LEU A 399 -15.25 -15.89 1.74
N SER A 400 -14.04 -16.44 1.92
CA SER A 400 -13.76 -17.38 3.00
C SER A 400 -13.92 -16.78 4.41
N ILE A 401 -14.10 -15.47 4.53
CA ILE A 401 -14.50 -14.81 5.78
C ILE A 401 -15.87 -15.29 6.29
N PHE A 402 -16.74 -15.75 5.40
CA PHE A 402 -18.06 -16.28 5.76
C PHE A 402 -18.02 -17.78 6.08
N ASP A 403 -16.88 -18.46 5.87
CA ASP A 403 -16.77 -19.88 6.16
C ASP A 403 -16.71 -20.08 7.68
N SER A 404 -17.53 -20.98 8.21
CA SER A 404 -17.43 -21.35 9.62
C SER A 404 -16.07 -22.02 9.89
N PRO A 405 -15.42 -21.74 11.04
CA PRO A 405 -14.19 -22.42 11.42
C PRO A 405 -14.49 -23.88 11.74
N ASN A 406 -14.55 -24.73 10.72
CA ASN A 406 -14.83 -26.15 10.88
C ASN A 406 -13.51 -26.93 10.95
N PRO A 407 -13.14 -27.54 12.09
CA PRO A 407 -11.84 -28.18 12.27
C PRO A 407 -11.60 -29.37 11.33
N LEU A 408 -12.67 -30.02 10.86
CA LEU A 408 -12.64 -31.27 10.09
C LEU A 408 -12.48 -31.07 8.57
N THR A 409 -12.68 -29.85 8.06
CA THR A 409 -12.48 -29.48 6.65
C THR A 409 -11.33 -28.50 6.47
N SER A 410 -10.39 -28.46 7.42
CA SER A 410 -9.09 -27.84 7.22
C SER A 410 -8.25 -28.69 6.26
N LYS A 411 -8.71 -28.84 5.00
CA LYS A 411 -7.76 -28.95 3.89
C LYS A 411 -6.82 -27.77 4.09
N THR A 412 -5.53 -28.05 4.27
CA THR A 412 -4.47 -27.05 4.35
C THR A 412 -4.85 -25.88 3.46
N SER A 413 -5.25 -24.75 4.04
CA SER A 413 -5.69 -23.61 3.25
C SER A 413 -4.45 -23.08 2.57
N LEU A 414 -4.17 -23.61 1.37
CA LEU A 414 -3.02 -23.27 0.57
C LEU A 414 -3.10 -21.77 0.33
N VAL A 415 -2.04 -21.06 0.74
CA VAL A 415 -1.91 -19.64 0.45
C VAL A 415 -1.95 -19.46 -1.06
N LEU A 416 -2.89 -18.65 -1.54
CA LEU A 416 -2.98 -18.33 -2.95
C LEU A 416 -1.84 -17.38 -3.34
N PHE A 417 -1.00 -17.81 -4.27
CA PHE A 417 0.04 -16.95 -4.84
C PHE A 417 -0.40 -16.38 -6.18
N SER A 418 0.01 -15.14 -6.47
CA SER A 418 -0.20 -14.57 -7.80
C SER A 418 0.55 -15.41 -8.84
N LEU A 419 -0.10 -15.73 -9.95
CA LEU A 419 0.55 -16.43 -11.05
C LEU A 419 1.59 -15.49 -11.69
N ALA A 420 2.78 -16.01 -11.98
CA ALA A 420 3.75 -15.29 -12.82
C ALA A 420 3.06 -14.88 -14.13
N PRO A 421 3.37 -13.69 -14.70
CA PRO A 421 2.69 -13.22 -15.88
C PRO A 421 2.78 -14.29 -16.98
N ARG A 422 1.65 -14.93 -17.28
CA ARG A 422 1.53 -15.62 -18.58
C ARG A 422 1.74 -14.50 -19.59
N ARG A 423 2.69 -14.68 -20.52
CA ARG A 423 2.77 -13.86 -21.74
C ARG A 423 1.50 -14.10 -22.56
N THR A 424 0.37 -13.59 -22.09
CA THR A 424 -0.88 -13.51 -22.81
C THR A 424 -1.10 -12.04 -23.05
N VAL A 425 -0.70 -11.63 -24.25
CA VAL A 425 -0.97 -10.33 -24.85
C VAL A 425 -2.49 -10.11 -24.79
N THR A 426 -2.98 -9.43 -23.76
CA THR A 426 -4.30 -8.79 -23.79
C THR A 426 -4.09 -7.38 -24.32
N THR A 427 -4.10 -7.26 -25.64
CA THR A 427 -3.98 -6.03 -26.46
C THR A 427 -4.98 -4.90 -26.11
N GLY A 428 -5.84 -5.05 -25.10
CA GLY A 428 -6.84 -4.04 -24.69
C GLY A 428 -6.48 -3.24 -23.43
N SER A 429 -5.84 -3.87 -22.44
CA SER A 429 -5.48 -3.23 -21.17
C SER A 429 -4.21 -2.38 -21.31
N ASP A 430 -3.23 -2.83 -22.09
CA ASP A 430 -1.97 -2.09 -22.28
C ASP A 430 -2.18 -0.78 -23.04
N MET A 431 -3.03 -0.76 -24.07
CA MET A 431 -3.30 0.47 -24.84
C MET A 431 -4.06 1.51 -24.03
N THR A 432 -5.05 1.11 -23.22
CA THR A 432 -5.78 2.04 -22.34
C THR A 432 -4.93 2.52 -21.17
N TRP A 433 -3.99 1.70 -20.67
CA TRP A 433 -2.97 2.13 -19.71
C TRP A 433 -1.98 3.12 -20.29
N TYR A 434 -1.45 2.90 -21.50
CA TYR A 434 -0.51 3.81 -22.14
C TYR A 434 -1.13 5.19 -22.45
N LEU A 435 -2.41 5.23 -22.81
CA LEU A 435 -3.10 6.48 -23.17
C LEU A 435 -3.72 7.21 -21.97
N SER A 436 -4.24 6.48 -20.98
CA SER A 436 -4.65 7.11 -19.71
C SER A 436 -3.44 7.57 -18.89
N SER A 437 -2.29 6.88 -19.01
CA SER A 437 -1.03 7.31 -18.40
C SER A 437 -0.62 8.68 -18.85
N SER A 438 -0.80 9.09 -20.11
CA SER A 438 -0.41 10.44 -20.56
C SER A 438 -1.23 11.56 -19.90
N TYR A 439 -2.49 11.29 -19.54
CA TYR A 439 -3.38 12.24 -18.88
C TYR A 439 -3.25 12.22 -17.35
N HIS A 440 -3.08 11.03 -16.76
CA HIS A 440 -2.68 10.90 -15.36
C HIS A 440 -1.26 11.41 -15.13
N PHE A 441 -0.38 11.41 -16.15
CA PHE A 441 1.02 11.85 -16.05
C PHE A 441 1.13 13.29 -15.59
N SER A 442 0.28 14.19 -16.09
CA SER A 442 0.40 15.62 -15.81
C SER A 442 -0.15 15.99 -14.43
N ILE A 443 -1.21 15.30 -13.98
CA ILE A 443 -1.83 15.52 -12.67
C ILE A 443 -1.05 14.76 -11.58
N CYS A 444 -0.63 13.52 -11.83
CA CYS A 444 0.21 12.74 -10.92
C CYS A 444 1.68 13.20 -10.90
N CYS A 445 2.29 13.78 -11.94
CA CYS A 445 3.64 14.36 -11.79
C CYS A 445 3.65 15.63 -10.93
N SER A 446 2.55 16.40 -10.95
CA SER A 446 2.38 17.57 -10.08
C SER A 446 2.13 17.14 -8.63
N ALA A 447 1.29 16.11 -8.43
CA ALA A 447 1.03 15.52 -7.12
C ALA A 447 2.23 14.70 -6.59
N SER A 448 2.94 13.96 -7.43
CA SER A 448 4.10 13.14 -7.04
C SER A 448 5.34 13.97 -6.78
N ARG A 449 5.53 15.14 -7.39
CA ARG A 449 6.55 16.09 -6.90
C ARG A 449 6.21 16.64 -5.51
N ARG A 450 4.93 16.82 -5.16
CA ARG A 450 4.50 17.19 -3.80
C ARG A 450 4.51 16.00 -2.82
N TYR A 451 4.27 14.78 -3.29
CA TYR A 451 4.29 13.55 -2.49
C TYR A 451 5.69 12.95 -2.32
N ARG A 452 6.62 13.17 -3.26
CA ARG A 452 8.06 12.85 -3.11
C ARG A 452 8.72 13.71 -2.04
N MET A 453 8.12 14.86 -1.71
CA MET A 453 8.45 15.64 -0.51
C MET A 453 7.84 15.11 0.80
N ARG A 454 6.93 14.14 0.77
CA ARG A 454 6.25 13.57 1.96
C ARG A 454 6.51 12.08 2.21
N LEU A 455 6.92 11.33 1.20
CA LEU A 455 7.22 9.88 1.30
C LEU A 455 8.67 9.54 0.97
N THR A 456 9.49 10.53 0.59
CA THR A 456 10.94 10.38 0.39
C THR A 456 11.73 11.47 1.12
N ILE A 457 11.16 12.02 2.21
CA ILE A 457 11.74 13.04 3.10
C ILE A 457 11.40 12.72 4.55
#